data_AF-A0A0L6V986-F1
#
_entry.id   AF-A0A0L6V986-F1
#
_cell.length_a   1.000
_cell.length_b   1.000
_cell.length_c   1.000
_cell.angle_alpha   90.00
_cell.angle_beta   90.00
_cell.angle_gamma   90.00
#
_symmetry.space_group_name_H-M   'P 1'
#
loop_
_entity.id
_entity.type
_entity.pdbx_description
1 polymer ?
#
loop_
_entity_poly.entity_id
_entity_poly.type
_entity_poly.pdbx_seq_one_letter_code
_entity_poly.pdbx_strand_id
1 'polypeptide(L)'
;MTGKQNSAPTQPNPAPAPASNLMVIAKPQLFDGTRGTAAKVFIGQIGLHAVTYPKRFPTNTSKVVFSVLFMRDYTATWSQP
;
A
#
# COMPACT_ATOMS: atom_id res chain seq x y z
N MET A 1 26.86 3.38 -56.43
CA MET A 1 26.32 2.44 -55.43
C MET A 1 25.72 3.27 -54.30
N THR A 2 24.39 3.35 -54.21
CA THR A 2 23.69 4.22 -53.26
C THR A 2 23.18 3.38 -52.09
N GLY A 3 23.78 3.55 -50.91
CA GLY A 3 23.31 2.92 -49.67
C GLY A 3 22.32 3.84 -48.95
N LYS A 4 21.04 3.46 -48.94
CA LYS A 4 20.01 4.08 -48.11
C LYS A 4 20.13 3.53 -46.68
N GLN A 5 20.50 4.38 -45.74
CA GLN A 5 20.48 4.04 -44.32
C GLN A 5 19.07 4.33 -43.78
N ASN A 6 18.37 3.26 -43.36
CA ASN A 6 17.06 3.34 -42.72
C ASN A 6 17.24 3.82 -41.28
N SER A 7 16.65 4.95 -40.93
CA SER A 7 16.49 5.38 -39.54
C SER A 7 15.23 4.75 -38.95
N ALA A 8 15.37 4.02 -37.84
CA ALA A 8 14.24 3.53 -37.06
C ALA A 8 13.48 4.72 -36.42
N PRO A 9 12.14 4.68 -36.31
CA PRO A 9 11.40 5.76 -35.67
C PRO A 9 11.71 5.80 -34.17
N THR A 10 12.14 6.96 -33.69
CA THR A 10 12.32 7.26 -32.27
C THR A 10 10.97 7.16 -31.57
N GLN A 11 10.73 6.09 -30.81
CA GLN A 11 9.54 6.00 -29.97
C GLN A 11 9.69 7.00 -28.80
N PRO A 12 8.72 7.91 -28.58
CA PRO A 12 8.74 8.78 -27.41
C PRO A 12 8.69 7.93 -26.15
N ASN A 13 9.55 8.25 -25.18
CA ASN A 13 9.56 7.56 -23.90
C ASN A 13 8.17 7.75 -23.24
N PRO A 14 7.56 6.70 -22.65
CA PRO A 14 6.30 6.85 -21.95
C PRO A 14 6.41 7.92 -20.86
N ALA A 15 5.39 8.78 -20.76
CA ALA A 15 5.35 9.81 -19.74
C ALA A 15 5.49 9.18 -18.33
N PRO A 16 6.27 9.77 -17.41
CA PRO A 16 6.35 9.29 -16.04
C PRO A 16 4.94 9.23 -15.45
N ALA A 17 4.60 8.10 -14.81
CA ALA A 17 3.33 7.98 -14.11
C ALA A 17 3.22 9.13 -13.08
N PRO A 18 2.04 9.78 -12.95
CA PRO A 18 1.87 10.85 -11.99
C PRO A 18 2.33 10.38 -10.61
N ALA A 19 3.25 11.13 -10.02
CA ALA A 19 3.72 10.87 -8.67
C ALA A 19 2.48 10.81 -7.77
N SER A 20 2.33 9.71 -7.03
CA SER A 20 1.32 9.66 -5.98
C SER A 20 1.55 10.88 -5.09
N ASN A 21 0.61 11.82 -5.08
CA ASN A 21 0.61 12.92 -4.12
C ASN A 21 0.70 12.24 -2.75
N LEU A 22 1.89 12.24 -2.15
CA LEU A 22 2.12 11.63 -0.85
C LEU A 22 1.49 12.56 0.17
N MET A 23 0.16 12.50 0.28
CA MET A 23 -0.51 12.84 1.52
C MET A 23 0.21 12.01 2.58
N VAL A 24 0.98 12.66 3.45
CA VAL A 24 1.77 12.02 4.51
C VAL A 24 0.77 11.44 5.51
N ILE A 25 0.18 10.31 5.14
CA ILE A 25 -0.62 9.48 6.04
C ILE A 25 0.39 8.84 6.97
N ALA A 26 0.28 9.23 8.24
CA ALA A 26 1.10 8.69 9.31
C ALA A 26 1.03 7.15 9.28
N LYS A 27 2.17 6.51 9.52
CA LYS A 27 2.25 5.06 9.67
C LYS A 27 1.24 4.62 10.74
N PRO A 28 0.43 3.57 10.50
CA PRO A 28 -0.51 3.07 11.50
C PRO A 28 0.21 2.78 12.82
N GLN A 29 -0.40 3.17 13.94
CA GLN A 29 0.10 2.85 15.26
C GLN A 29 -0.07 1.37 15.55
N LEU A 30 0.81 0.82 16.38
CA LEU A 30 0.69 -0.55 16.86
C LEU A 30 -0.53 -0.67 17.79
N PHE A 31 -1.26 -1.77 17.71
CA PHE A 31 -2.48 -2.03 18.45
C PHE A 31 -2.30 -3.17 19.45
N ASP A 32 -2.62 -2.89 20.70
CA ASP A 32 -2.46 -3.79 21.85
C ASP A 32 -3.69 -4.68 22.10
N GLY A 33 -4.71 -4.61 21.24
CA GLY A 33 -5.95 -5.37 21.41
C GLY A 33 -7.01 -4.65 22.25
N THR A 34 -6.76 -3.40 22.69
CA THR A 34 -7.74 -2.63 23.47
C THR A 34 -9.07 -2.47 22.72
N ARG A 35 -10.13 -3.03 23.31
CA ARG A 35 -11.49 -3.01 22.73
C ARG A 35 -12.13 -1.63 22.81
N GLY A 36 -13.21 -1.42 22.06
CA GLY A 36 -13.99 -0.18 22.08
C GLY A 36 -13.44 0.88 21.14
N THR A 37 -13.29 2.12 21.61
CA THR A 37 -12.89 3.27 20.78
C THR A 37 -11.52 3.06 20.13
N ALA A 38 -10.55 2.52 20.85
CA ALA A 38 -9.21 2.25 20.33
C ALA A 38 -9.23 1.31 19.11
N ALA A 39 -10.01 0.22 19.18
CA ALA A 39 -10.19 -0.71 18.06
C ALA A 39 -10.79 -0.01 16.83
N LYS A 40 -11.79 0.86 17.01
CA LYS A 40 -12.40 1.61 15.89
C LYS A 40 -11.40 2.55 15.22
N VAL A 41 -10.60 3.26 16.02
CA VAL A 41 -9.54 4.15 15.52
C VAL A 41 -8.49 3.36 14.75
N PHE A 42 -8.04 2.22 15.29
CA PHE A 42 -7.08 1.36 14.63
C PHE A 42 -7.58 0.87 13.25
N ILE A 43 -8.80 0.33 13.19
CA ILE A 43 -9.39 -0.13 11.93
C ILE A 43 -9.56 1.03 10.93
N GLY A 44 -9.94 2.22 11.41
CA GLY A 44 -10.03 3.43 10.59
C GLY A 44 -8.68 3.80 9.95
N GLN A 45 -7.60 3.76 10.73
CA GLN A 45 -6.24 4.04 10.24
C GLN A 45 -5.79 3.02 9.19
N ILE A 46 -6.02 1.72 9.43
CA ILE A 46 -5.68 0.68 8.46
C ILE A 46 -6.50 0.83 7.17
N GLY A 47 -7.81 1.05 7.29
CA GLY A 47 -8.70 1.25 6.15
C GLY A 47 -8.28 2.46 5.31
N LEU A 48 -7.98 3.58 5.95
CA LEU A 48 -7.49 4.78 5.27
C LEU A 48 -6.17 4.51 4.54
N HIS A 49 -5.20 3.86 5.19
CA HIS A 49 -3.94 3.51 4.56
C HIS A 49 -4.13 2.59 3.34
N ALA A 50 -5.05 1.62 3.41
CA ALA A 50 -5.35 0.73 2.30
C ALA A 50 -5.99 1.47 1.10
N VAL A 51 -6.87 2.45 1.36
CA VAL A 51 -7.51 3.27 0.32
C VAL A 51 -6.51 4.21 -0.35
N THR A 52 -5.54 4.74 0.39
CA THR A 52 -4.48 5.61 -0.17
C THR A 52 -3.51 4.84 -1.06
N TYR A 53 -3.24 3.57 -0.75
CA TYR A 53 -2.30 2.74 -1.51
C TYR A 53 -2.99 1.51 -2.14
N PRO A 54 -3.99 1.70 -3.03
CA PRO A 54 -4.82 0.61 -3.51
C PRO A 54 -4.01 -0.44 -4.29
N LYS A 55 -2.96 -0.01 -5.01
CA LYS A 55 -2.04 -0.92 -5.72
C LYS A 55 -1.24 -1.83 -4.78
N ARG A 56 -1.00 -1.41 -3.53
CA ARG A 56 -0.30 -2.24 -2.52
C ARG A 56 -1.24 -3.19 -1.78
N PHE A 57 -2.55 -2.92 -1.82
CA PHE A 57 -3.57 -3.72 -1.16
C PHE A 57 -4.65 -4.25 -2.14
N PRO A 58 -4.26 -5.01 -3.18
CA PRO A 58 -5.18 -5.43 -4.23
C PRO A 58 -6.21 -6.47 -3.74
N THR A 59 -5.95 -7.15 -2.63
CA THR A 59 -6.81 -8.23 -2.11
C THR A 59 -7.21 -7.98 -0.66
N ASN A 60 -8.35 -8.54 -0.24
CA ASN A 60 -8.75 -8.52 1.17
C ASN A 60 -7.71 -9.20 2.07
N THR A 61 -7.07 -10.26 1.58
CA THR A 61 -5.96 -10.92 2.28
C THR A 61 -4.81 -9.96 2.58
N SER A 62 -4.37 -9.17 1.60
CA SER A 62 -3.28 -8.20 1.82
C SER A 62 -3.62 -7.13 2.85
N LYS A 63 -4.90 -6.72 2.93
CA LYS A 63 -5.39 -5.79 3.96
C LYS A 63 -5.36 -6.42 5.35
N VAL A 64 -5.79 -7.68 5.48
CA VAL A 64 -5.79 -8.41 6.75
C VAL A 64 -4.37 -8.68 7.25
N VAL A 65 -3.48 -9.18 6.38
CA VAL A 65 -2.07 -9.42 6.73
C VAL A 65 -1.40 -8.14 7.22
N PHE A 66 -1.70 -7.01 6.58
CA PHE A 66 -1.22 -5.71 7.02
C PHE A 66 -1.78 -5.30 8.37
N SER A 67 -3.08 -5.48 8.65
CA SER A 67 -3.65 -5.24 9.99
C SER A 67 -2.92 -6.05 11.07
N VAL A 68 -2.65 -7.33 10.80
CA VAL A 68 -1.98 -8.24 11.75
C VAL A 68 -0.55 -7.80 12.04
N LEU A 69 0.17 -7.25 11.05
CA LEU A 69 1.53 -6.72 11.23
C LEU A 69 1.60 -5.59 12.27
N PHE A 70 0.49 -4.89 12.51
CA PHE A 70 0.41 -3.83 13.51
C PHE A 70 -0.17 -4.30 14.85
N MET A 71 -0.38 -5.59 15.07
CA MET A 71 -0.81 -6.11 16.39
C MET A 71 0.39 -6.40 17.30
N ARG A 72 0.22 -6.16 18.61
CA ARG A 72 1.27 -6.32 19.63
C ARG A 72 1.11 -7.62 20.43
N ASP A 73 2.23 -8.24 20.82
CA ASP A 73 2.39 -9.28 21.86
C ASP A 73 1.29 -10.36 21.87
N TYR A 74 0.39 -10.30 22.86
CA TYR A 74 -0.71 -11.24 23.06
C TYR A 74 -1.65 -11.29 21.84
N THR A 75 -1.95 -10.13 21.26
CA THR A 75 -2.83 -10.01 20.10
C THR A 75 -2.18 -10.59 18.85
N ALA A 76 -0.85 -10.50 18.72
CA ALA A 76 -0.12 -11.14 17.62
C ALA A 76 -0.21 -12.68 17.70
N THR A 77 -0.08 -13.24 18.91
CA THR A 77 -0.19 -14.70 19.15
C THR A 77 -1.60 -15.21 18.83
N TRP A 78 -2.64 -14.43 19.13
CA TRP A 78 -4.03 -14.76 18.76
C TRP A 78 -4.34 -14.64 17.26
N SER A 79 -3.54 -13.87 16.53
CA SER A 79 -3.78 -13.54 15.13
C SER A 79 -2.96 -14.38 14.15
N GLN A 80 -2.04 -15.18 14.66
CA GLN A 80 -1.30 -16.17 13.89
C GLN A 80 -2.18 -17.41 13.68
N PRO A 81 -2.16 -18.00 12.47
CA PRO A 81 -2.87 -19.26 12.21
C PRO A 81 -2.33 -20.42 13.05
#